data_AF-A0A453HNS9-F1
#
_entry.id   AF-A0A453HNS9-F1
#
_cell.length_a   1.000
_cell.length_b   1.000
_cell.length_c   1.000
_cell.angle_alpha   90.00
_cell.angle_beta   90.00
_cell.angle_gamma   90.00
#
_symmetry.space_group_name_H-M   'P 1'
#
loop_
_entity.id
_entity.type
_entity.pdbx_description
1 polymer ?
#
loop_
_entity_poly.entity_id
_entity_poly.type
_entity_poly.pdbx_seq_one_letter_code
_entity_poly.pdbx_strand_id
1 'polypeptide(L)'
;MGKKLYISQEQVSVGRKPITGLRLCLEGAKQNRLCIQLQHLASLPKILKPYWDAHITIGAAKWQGPEEQDSRWFEPVKWNSFSHVSTAPVEHYEVLIGDASGVYIVTGAQLGVWDFGLKNVLYMKLLYSRVPGCTTRRSLWDHSPAAASSHPTVGPSNITYLDPGGSGAGSSDAGKFMKIVDRSELCKGPDDMPGHWLVTGGKLGVEKGRIVLRVKYSLLNY
;
A
#
# COMPACT_ATOMS: atom_id res chain seq x y z
N MET A 1 16.54 -2.21 27.65
CA MET A 1 15.19 -2.31 27.05
C MET A 1 15.34 -2.70 25.57
N GLY A 2 14.69 -3.79 25.14
CA GLY A 2 14.85 -4.35 23.80
C GLY A 2 14.33 -3.44 22.68
N LYS A 3 14.92 -3.57 21.49
CA LYS A 3 14.60 -2.78 20.29
C LYS A 3 13.27 -3.25 19.70
N LYS A 4 12.18 -2.55 20.00
CA LYS A 4 10.82 -2.86 19.51
C LYS A 4 10.44 -1.95 18.34
N LEU A 5 9.99 -2.56 17.26
CA LEU A 5 9.26 -1.93 16.16
C LEU A 5 7.78 -1.89 16.56
N TYR A 6 7.23 -0.70 16.69
CA TYR A 6 5.83 -0.48 16.97
C TYR A 6 5.04 -0.44 15.66
N ILE A 7 3.78 -0.86 15.68
CA ILE A 7 2.88 -0.75 14.54
C ILE A 7 1.85 0.33 14.86
N SER A 8 1.68 1.30 13.96
CA SER A 8 0.54 2.21 13.99
C SER A 8 -0.68 1.45 13.49
N GLN A 9 -1.69 1.29 14.35
CA GLN A 9 -2.95 0.62 14.02
C GLN A 9 -4.06 1.62 13.63
N GLU A 10 -3.69 2.87 13.34
CA GLU A 10 -4.62 3.90 12.91
C GLU A 10 -5.24 3.56 11.55
N GLN A 11 -6.54 3.83 11.42
CA GLN A 11 -7.25 3.72 10.14
C GLN A 11 -7.04 4.99 9.33
N VAL A 12 -6.38 4.89 8.18
CA VAL A 12 -6.19 6.01 7.27
C VAL A 12 -7.22 5.88 6.15
N SER A 13 -8.01 6.93 5.91
CA SER A 13 -8.97 6.98 4.79
C SER A 13 -8.98 8.36 4.14
N VAL A 14 -9.22 8.40 2.83
CA VAL A 14 -9.21 9.65 2.03
C VAL A 14 -10.58 9.99 1.46
N GLY A 15 -11.63 9.31 1.92
CA GLY A 15 -13.00 9.48 1.45
C GLY A 15 -13.11 9.23 -0.06
N ARG A 16 -13.71 10.17 -0.80
CA ARG A 16 -13.89 10.09 -2.26
C ARG A 16 -12.69 10.59 -3.06
N LYS A 17 -11.47 10.53 -2.51
CA LYS A 17 -10.25 10.81 -3.28
C LYS A 17 -9.67 9.48 -3.79
N PRO A 18 -9.57 9.28 -5.11
CA PRO A 18 -9.00 8.05 -5.65
C PRO A 18 -7.54 7.92 -5.25
N ILE A 19 -7.17 6.74 -4.73
CA ILE A 19 -5.80 6.42 -4.33
C ILE A 19 -5.01 5.97 -5.56
N THR A 20 -3.81 6.53 -5.72
CA THR A 20 -2.84 6.26 -6.79
C THR A 20 -1.56 5.59 -6.28
N GLY A 21 -1.42 5.47 -4.95
CA GLY A 21 -0.25 4.85 -4.34
C GLY A 21 -0.45 4.50 -2.88
N LEU A 22 0.28 3.49 -2.43
CA LEU A 22 0.40 3.10 -1.03
C LEU A 22 1.88 2.93 -0.70
N ARG A 23 2.31 3.33 0.50
CA ARG A 23 3.69 3.10 0.95
C ARG A 23 3.77 2.82 2.44
N LEU A 24 4.77 2.02 2.83
CA LEU A 24 5.14 1.83 4.22
C LEU A 24 6.08 2.95 4.67
N CYS A 25 5.92 3.42 5.90
CA CYS A 25 6.72 4.49 6.46
C CYS A 25 7.10 4.20 7.91
N LEU A 26 8.16 4.86 8.38
CA LEU A 26 8.59 4.82 9.77
C LEU A 26 8.43 6.21 10.38
N GLU A 27 7.75 6.27 11.51
CA GLU A 27 7.40 7.50 12.21
C GLU A 27 8.04 7.57 13.61
N GLY A 28 7.95 8.78 14.18
CA GLY A 28 8.48 9.11 15.50
C GLY A 28 9.97 9.44 15.50
N ALA A 29 10.41 10.05 16.60
CA ALA A 29 11.81 10.50 16.77
C ALA A 29 12.82 9.35 16.65
N LYS A 30 12.41 8.12 16.96
CA LYS A 30 13.26 6.92 16.88
C LYS A 30 13.09 6.15 15.56
N GLN A 31 12.22 6.60 14.64
CA GLN A 31 11.93 5.92 13.38
C GLN A 31 11.61 4.42 13.57
N ASN A 32 10.86 4.10 14.62
CA ASN A 32 10.58 2.75 15.07
C ASN A 32 9.08 2.46 15.17
N ARG A 33 8.24 3.26 14.51
CA ARG A 33 6.80 3.04 14.37
C ARG A 33 6.46 2.85 12.90
N LEU A 34 6.14 1.64 12.49
CA LEU A 34 5.68 1.32 11.15
C LEU A 34 4.24 1.79 10.94
N CYS A 35 4.01 2.56 9.89
CA CYS A 35 2.70 3.02 9.45
C CYS A 35 2.51 2.80 7.94
N ILE A 36 1.28 2.99 7.47
CA ILE A 36 0.93 3.00 6.05
C ILE A 36 0.48 4.40 5.64
N GLN A 37 0.98 4.89 4.52
CA GLN A 37 0.61 6.17 3.94
C GLN A 37 -0.07 5.97 2.59
N LEU A 38 -1.05 6.84 2.32
CA LEU A 38 -1.86 6.83 1.11
C LEU A 38 -1.47 8.01 0.24
N GLN A 39 -1.25 7.77 -1.05
CA GLN A 39 -1.14 8.82 -2.05
C GLN A 39 -2.45 8.88 -2.83
N HIS A 40 -3.02 10.07 -2.97
CA HIS A 40 -4.27 10.29 -3.68
C HIS A 40 -4.15 11.50 -4.60
N LEU A 41 -5.03 11.58 -5.59
CA LEU A 41 -5.11 12.75 -6.44
C LEU A 41 -5.57 13.97 -5.64
N ALA A 42 -4.96 15.13 -5.90
CA ALA A 42 -5.34 16.39 -5.27
C ALA A 42 -6.74 16.86 -5.71
N SER A 43 -7.14 16.51 -6.94
CA SER A 43 -8.46 16.81 -7.51
C SER A 43 -9.03 15.60 -8.24
N LEU A 44 -10.36 15.54 -8.35
CA LEU A 44 -11.05 14.46 -9.04
C LEU A 44 -10.93 14.61 -10.57
N PRO A 45 -10.35 13.64 -11.31
CA PRO A 45 -10.26 13.70 -12.76
C PRO A 45 -11.63 13.85 -13.43
N LYS A 46 -11.70 14.66 -14.50
CA LYS A 46 -12.95 14.91 -15.24
C LYS A 46 -13.62 13.63 -15.72
N ILE A 47 -12.83 12.66 -16.17
CA ILE A 47 -13.32 11.35 -16.65
C ILE A 47 -14.02 10.53 -15.55
N LEU A 48 -13.61 10.70 -14.29
CA LEU A 48 -14.14 9.95 -13.16
C LEU A 48 -15.32 10.68 -12.48
N LYS A 49 -15.53 11.98 -12.75
CA LYS A 49 -16.63 12.77 -12.18
C LYS A 49 -18.02 12.12 -12.33
N PRO A 50 -18.43 11.61 -13.50
CA PRO A 50 -19.76 11.01 -13.67
C PRO A 50 -20.01 9.79 -12.78
N TYR A 51 -18.95 9.17 -12.26
CA TYR A 51 -19.00 7.92 -11.51
C TYR A 51 -18.62 8.08 -10.03
N TRP A 52 -18.04 9.21 -9.63
CA TRP A 52 -17.40 9.35 -8.32
C TRP A 52 -17.60 10.71 -7.64
N ASP A 53 -18.25 11.67 -8.31
CA ASP A 53 -18.55 12.96 -7.70
C ASP A 53 -19.47 12.81 -6.47
N ALA A 54 -19.52 13.81 -5.60
CA ALA A 54 -20.20 13.76 -4.29
C ALA A 54 -21.66 13.29 -4.36
N HIS A 55 -22.36 13.63 -5.45
CA HIS A 55 -23.77 13.29 -5.68
C HIS A 55 -23.99 11.84 -6.14
N ILE A 56 -22.94 11.13 -6.56
CA ILE A 56 -23.04 9.76 -7.03
C ILE A 56 -23.20 8.79 -5.85
N THR A 57 -24.16 7.88 -5.93
CA THR A 57 -24.39 6.86 -4.90
C THR A 57 -23.42 5.69 -5.09
N ILE A 58 -22.45 5.56 -4.18
CA ILE A 58 -21.40 4.52 -4.24
C ILE A 58 -21.55 3.43 -3.16
N GLY A 59 -22.61 3.49 -2.35
CA GLY A 59 -22.80 2.59 -1.21
C GLY A 59 -21.82 2.82 -0.07
N ALA A 60 -21.87 1.95 0.94
CA ALA A 60 -20.97 2.01 2.10
C ALA A 60 -19.59 1.42 1.76
N ALA A 61 -18.55 2.11 2.21
CA ALA A 61 -17.19 1.59 2.10
C ALA A 61 -17.01 0.35 3.01
N LYS A 62 -16.25 -0.64 2.54
CA LYS A 62 -16.07 -1.93 3.23
C LYS A 62 -14.61 -2.22 3.48
N TRP A 63 -14.26 -2.48 4.74
CA TRP A 63 -12.94 -2.98 5.11
C TRP A 63 -12.79 -4.44 4.71
N GLN A 64 -11.67 -4.74 4.07
CA GLN A 64 -11.27 -6.10 3.72
C GLN A 64 -9.85 -6.35 4.17
N GLY A 65 -9.56 -7.58 4.55
CA GLY A 65 -8.25 -8.01 5.00
C GLY A 65 -8.11 -9.51 4.90
N PRO A 66 -6.92 -10.02 5.20
CA PRO A 66 -6.67 -11.45 5.20
C PRO A 66 -7.45 -12.14 6.32
N GLU A 67 -7.73 -13.43 6.12
CA GLU A 67 -8.33 -14.29 7.15
C GLU A 67 -7.30 -14.65 8.22
N GLU A 68 -7.66 -14.48 9.49
CA GLU A 68 -6.75 -14.68 10.63
C GLU A 68 -6.29 -16.13 10.81
N GLN A 69 -7.08 -17.09 10.31
CA GLN A 69 -6.79 -18.51 10.43
C GLN A 69 -5.95 -19.07 9.27
N ASP A 70 -5.76 -18.29 8.18
CA ASP A 70 -5.15 -18.78 6.95
C ASP A 70 -3.62 -18.74 6.99
N SER A 71 -3.04 -19.59 7.84
CA SER A 71 -1.61 -19.57 8.20
C SER A 71 -0.64 -19.89 7.05
N ARG A 72 -1.14 -20.42 5.93
CA ARG A 72 -0.37 -20.66 4.68
C ARG A 72 0.21 -19.38 4.07
N TRP A 73 -0.33 -18.22 4.43
CA TRP A 73 0.20 -16.91 4.02
C TRP A 73 1.13 -16.27 5.05
N PHE A 74 1.49 -16.96 6.13
CA PHE A 74 2.31 -16.38 7.17
C PHE A 74 3.79 -16.61 6.87
N GLU A 75 4.46 -15.58 6.39
CA GLU A 75 5.90 -15.62 6.14
C GLU A 75 6.68 -15.16 7.36
N PRO A 76 7.72 -15.90 7.79
CA PRO A 76 8.52 -15.52 8.94
C PRO A 76 9.38 -14.30 8.63
N VAL A 77 9.53 -13.42 9.63
CA VAL A 77 10.45 -12.28 9.60
C VAL A 77 11.44 -12.39 10.74
N LYS A 78 12.72 -12.08 10.48
CA LYS A 78 13.78 -12.13 11.50
C LYS A 78 13.76 -10.83 12.33
N TRP A 79 12.77 -10.67 13.21
CA TRP A 79 12.67 -9.50 14.10
C TRP A 79 12.03 -9.78 15.47
N ASN A 80 12.31 -8.93 16.46
CA ASN A 80 11.93 -9.12 17.85
C ASN A 80 10.50 -8.66 18.20
N SER A 81 9.76 -8.02 17.28
CA SER A 81 8.46 -7.38 17.58
C SER A 81 7.25 -8.14 17.04
N PHE A 82 7.43 -8.84 15.93
CA PHE A 82 6.50 -9.81 15.37
C PHE A 82 7.34 -10.86 14.65
N SER A 83 6.86 -12.10 14.67
CA SER A 83 7.60 -13.22 14.11
C SER A 83 7.21 -13.49 12.66
N HIS A 84 6.05 -12.99 12.21
CA HIS A 84 5.54 -13.23 10.86
C HIS A 84 4.82 -12.02 10.25
N VAL A 85 4.67 -12.05 8.94
CA VAL A 85 3.86 -11.13 8.14
C VAL A 85 2.85 -11.96 7.34
N SER A 86 1.59 -11.55 7.32
CA SER A 86 0.58 -12.12 6.43
C SER A 86 0.77 -11.58 5.02
N THR A 87 1.08 -12.46 4.07
CA THR A 87 1.33 -12.13 2.66
C THR A 87 0.12 -12.42 1.75
N ALA A 88 -1.02 -12.71 2.38
CA ALA A 88 -2.29 -12.92 1.70
C ALA A 88 -2.69 -11.65 0.91
N PRO A 89 -3.11 -11.80 -0.35
CA PRO A 89 -3.59 -10.67 -1.13
C PRO A 89 -4.88 -10.12 -0.55
N VAL A 90 -4.92 -8.80 -0.36
CA VAL A 90 -6.12 -8.06 0.01
C VAL A 90 -6.68 -7.45 -1.27
N GLU A 91 -7.67 -8.12 -1.84
CA GLU A 91 -8.41 -7.72 -3.03
C GLU A 91 -9.91 -7.77 -2.75
N HIS A 92 -10.71 -7.03 -3.53
CA HIS A 92 -12.15 -7.20 -3.50
C HIS A 92 -12.62 -8.18 -4.57
N TYR A 93 -13.23 -9.28 -4.13
CA TYR A 93 -13.93 -10.23 -4.99
C TYR A 93 -15.42 -10.13 -4.70
N GLU A 94 -16.21 -9.70 -5.67
CA GLU A 94 -17.67 -9.74 -5.56
C GLU A 94 -18.19 -11.07 -6.11
N VAL A 95 -19.09 -11.71 -5.34
CA VAL A 95 -19.93 -12.80 -5.82
C VAL A 95 -21.09 -12.13 -6.57
N LEU A 96 -21.24 -12.44 -7.87
CA LEU A 96 -22.27 -11.91 -8.77
C LEU A 96 -23.70 -12.21 -8.28
N ILE A 97 -24.17 -11.49 -7.26
CA ILE A 97 -25.57 -11.53 -6.80
C ILE A 97 -26.13 -10.11 -6.92
N GLY A 98 -26.70 -9.82 -8.09
CA GLY A 98 -27.47 -8.62 -8.36
C GLY A 98 -26.89 -7.71 -9.46
N ASP A 99 -27.71 -6.74 -9.87
CA ASP A 99 -27.50 -5.77 -10.96
C ASP A 99 -26.43 -4.69 -10.65
N ALA A 100 -25.57 -4.97 -9.66
CA ALA A 100 -24.66 -4.02 -9.06
C ALA A 100 -23.30 -3.96 -9.81
N SER A 101 -23.33 -3.76 -11.12
CA SER A 101 -22.10 -3.58 -11.92
C SER A 101 -21.25 -2.40 -11.42
N GLY A 102 -19.97 -2.62 -11.20
CA GLY A 102 -19.00 -1.59 -10.80
C GLY A 102 -17.65 -2.15 -10.40
N VAL A 103 -16.64 -1.29 -10.29
CA VAL A 103 -15.30 -1.66 -9.83
C VAL A 103 -15.07 -1.15 -8.42
N TYR A 104 -14.44 -1.94 -7.56
CA TYR A 104 -14.06 -1.49 -6.23
C TYR A 104 -12.61 -1.03 -6.20
N ILE A 105 -12.42 0.20 -5.74
CA ILE A 105 -11.10 0.81 -5.58
C ILE A 105 -10.78 1.02 -4.10
N VAL A 106 -9.50 1.09 -3.79
CA VAL A 106 -9.02 1.34 -2.43
C VAL A 106 -9.15 2.83 -2.10
N THR A 107 -9.72 3.14 -0.94
CA THR A 107 -9.91 4.50 -0.41
C THR A 107 -9.39 4.66 1.03
N GLY A 108 -8.80 3.61 1.58
CA GLY A 108 -8.17 3.62 2.89
C GLY A 108 -7.33 2.38 3.14
N ALA A 109 -6.49 2.44 4.17
CA ALA A 109 -5.68 1.32 4.61
C ALA A 109 -5.44 1.36 6.12
N GLN A 110 -5.14 0.20 6.69
CA GLN A 110 -4.82 0.03 8.10
C GLN A 110 -3.82 -1.11 8.26
N LEU A 111 -2.84 -0.94 9.15
CA LEU A 111 -1.99 -2.04 9.62
C LEU A 111 -2.51 -2.59 10.94
N GLY A 112 -2.28 -3.87 11.18
CA GLY A 112 -2.65 -4.51 12.44
C GLY A 112 -1.70 -5.63 12.81
N VAL A 113 -1.81 -6.11 14.05
CA VAL A 113 -1.05 -7.26 14.53
C VAL A 113 -2.03 -8.23 15.17
N TRP A 114 -2.03 -9.47 14.68
CA TRP A 114 -2.68 -10.59 15.36
C TRP A 114 -1.74 -11.19 16.38
N ASP A 115 -2.28 -11.50 17.56
CA ASP A 115 -1.56 -12.11 18.67
C ASP A 115 -2.00 -13.56 18.86
N PHE A 116 -1.09 -14.49 18.56
CA PHE A 116 -1.24 -15.93 18.79
C PHE A 116 -0.32 -16.41 19.92
N GLY A 117 -0.03 -15.55 20.90
CA GLY A 117 0.83 -15.80 22.05
C GLY A 117 2.31 -15.85 21.69
N LEU A 118 2.79 -17.01 21.21
CA LEU A 118 4.19 -17.18 20.77
C LEU A 118 4.47 -16.60 19.39
N LYS A 119 3.40 -16.29 18.65
CA LYS A 119 3.46 -15.78 17.27
C LYS A 119 2.65 -14.52 17.15
N ASN A 120 3.31 -13.44 16.75
CA ASN A 120 2.66 -12.18 16.38
C ASN A 120 2.75 -12.04 14.87
N VAL A 121 1.63 -11.72 14.21
CA VAL A 121 1.53 -11.64 12.75
C VAL A 121 1.11 -10.24 12.33
N LEU A 122 1.97 -9.53 11.61
CA LEU A 122 1.62 -8.26 10.97
C LEU A 122 0.67 -8.51 9.79
N TYR A 123 -0.43 -7.77 9.72
CA TYR A 123 -1.37 -7.83 8.61
C TYR A 123 -1.75 -6.42 8.13
N MET A 124 -2.34 -6.35 6.94
CA MET A 124 -2.88 -5.13 6.35
C MET A 124 -4.36 -5.32 6.01
N LYS A 125 -5.16 -4.28 6.24
CA LYS A 125 -6.54 -4.15 5.76
C LYS A 125 -6.63 -2.98 4.78
N LEU A 126 -7.49 -3.11 3.79
CA LEU A 126 -7.78 -2.07 2.81
C LEU A 126 -9.28 -1.74 2.86
N LEU A 127 -9.60 -0.45 2.78
CA LEU A 127 -10.97 0.03 2.69
C LEU A 127 -11.31 0.17 1.21
N TYR A 128 -12.42 -0.45 0.80
CA TYR A 128 -12.89 -0.43 -0.58
C TYR A 128 -14.13 0.42 -0.74
N SER A 129 -14.25 1.10 -1.87
CA SER A 129 -15.42 1.88 -2.28
C SER A 129 -15.76 1.60 -3.73
N ARG A 130 -17.06 1.53 -4.05
CA ARG A 130 -17.56 1.09 -5.37
C ARG A 130 -17.61 2.23 -6.36
N VAL A 131 -17.01 2.07 -7.53
CA VAL A 131 -17.13 2.95 -8.70
C VAL A 131 -18.22 2.34 -9.60
N PRO A 132 -19.47 2.82 -9.56
CA PRO A 132 -20.55 2.28 -10.38
C PRO A 132 -20.27 2.49 -11.87
N GLY A 133 -20.86 1.67 -12.74
CA GLY A 133 -20.82 1.86 -14.20
C GLY A 133 -19.47 1.62 -14.87
N CYS A 134 -18.39 1.48 -14.11
CA CYS A 134 -17.06 1.17 -14.63
C CYS A 134 -16.80 -0.33 -14.65
N THR A 135 -15.90 -0.78 -15.52
CA THR A 135 -15.34 -2.14 -15.52
C THR A 135 -13.82 -2.13 -15.49
N THR A 136 -13.20 -3.24 -15.06
CA THR A 136 -11.74 -3.35 -15.05
C THR A 136 -11.24 -3.71 -16.44
N ARG A 137 -10.48 -2.82 -17.08
CA ARG A 137 -9.87 -3.07 -18.38
C ARG A 137 -8.60 -3.91 -18.26
N ARG A 138 -7.74 -3.58 -17.30
CA ARG A 138 -6.46 -4.25 -17.08
C ARG A 138 -6.01 -4.07 -15.63
N SER A 139 -5.45 -5.11 -15.03
CA SER A 139 -4.84 -5.06 -13.70
C SER A 139 -3.39 -5.53 -13.74
N LEU A 140 -2.54 -4.91 -12.94
CA LEU A 140 -1.13 -5.25 -12.78
C LEU A 140 -0.77 -5.23 -11.30
N TRP A 141 0.11 -6.12 -10.89
CA TRP A 141 0.85 -5.94 -9.65
C TRP A 141 2.10 -5.13 -9.91
N ASP A 142 2.52 -4.34 -8.94
CA ASP A 142 3.81 -3.68 -8.93
C ASP A 142 4.95 -4.71 -8.75
N HIS A 143 5.50 -5.19 -9.86
CA HIS A 143 6.75 -5.92 -9.78
C HIS A 143 7.86 -4.95 -9.35
N SER A 144 8.50 -5.20 -8.20
CA SER A 144 9.80 -4.57 -7.91
C SER A 144 10.78 -4.99 -9.00
N PRO A 145 11.61 -4.06 -9.52
CA PRO A 145 12.64 -4.42 -10.46
C PRO A 145 13.77 -5.12 -9.70
N ALA A 146 13.62 -6.43 -9.49
CA ALA A 146 14.77 -7.31 -9.49
C ALA A 146 15.05 -7.68 -10.96
N ALA A 147 15.78 -6.81 -11.65
CA ALA A 147 16.31 -6.95 -13.02
C ALA A 147 15.32 -6.87 -14.20
N ALA A 148 15.16 -5.66 -14.76
CA ALA A 148 14.91 -5.32 -16.18
C ALA A 148 14.63 -3.80 -16.24
N SER A 149 15.19 -2.96 -17.09
CA SER A 149 16.09 -3.06 -18.22
C SER A 149 16.76 -1.68 -18.38
N SER A 150 17.99 -1.66 -18.90
CA SER A 150 18.72 -0.46 -19.27
C SER A 150 18.02 0.28 -20.42
N HIS A 151 17.22 1.30 -20.13
CA HIS A 151 16.94 2.38 -21.09
C HIS A 151 16.71 3.71 -20.35
N PRO A 152 17.41 4.79 -20.73
CA PRO A 152 17.30 6.09 -20.09
C PRO A 152 16.14 6.87 -20.71
N THR A 153 15.12 7.20 -19.92
CA THR A 153 14.15 8.23 -20.29
C THR A 153 14.44 9.50 -19.51
N VAL A 154 14.84 10.52 -20.27
CA VAL A 154 15.14 11.89 -19.90
C VAL A 154 13.85 12.61 -19.48
N GLY A 155 13.87 13.25 -18.31
CA GLY A 155 12.84 14.18 -17.83
C GLY A 155 13.27 14.82 -16.50
N PRO A 156 13.13 16.15 -16.31
CA PRO A 156 14.07 16.91 -15.50
C PRO A 156 13.61 17.08 -14.06
N SER A 157 14.45 16.68 -13.10
CA SER A 157 14.74 17.41 -11.85
C SER A 157 15.78 16.62 -11.05
N ASN A 158 17.01 17.12 -11.09
CA ASN A 158 18.09 16.71 -10.21
C ASN A 158 17.68 16.94 -8.75
N ILE A 159 17.51 15.86 -7.98
CA ILE A 159 17.89 15.84 -6.58
C ILE A 159 18.94 14.75 -6.44
N THR A 160 20.17 15.14 -6.78
CA THR A 160 21.38 14.52 -6.23
C THR A 160 21.29 14.62 -4.71
N TYR A 161 21.06 13.51 -4.03
CA TYR A 161 21.41 13.40 -2.62
C TYR A 161 22.94 13.41 -2.56
N LEU A 162 23.47 14.61 -2.30
CA LEU A 162 24.83 14.79 -1.80
C LEU A 162 24.97 13.92 -0.55
N ASP A 163 25.93 13.01 -0.59
CA ASP A 163 26.53 12.39 0.57
C ASP A 163 27.39 13.44 1.27
N PRO A 164 27.06 13.94 2.48
CA PRO A 164 28.03 14.58 3.31
C PRO A 164 28.60 13.51 4.23
N GLY A 165 29.72 12.92 3.81
CA GLY A 165 30.69 12.39 4.76
C GLY A 165 31.06 13.51 5.73
N GLY A 166 30.46 13.47 6.91
CA GLY A 166 30.60 14.48 7.95
C GLY A 166 30.18 13.90 9.30
N SER A 167 31.19 13.51 10.06
CA SER A 167 31.13 12.99 11.43
C SER A 167 30.14 13.75 12.31
N GLY A 168 29.05 13.06 12.70
CA GLY A 168 28.08 13.54 13.68
C GLY A 168 27.44 12.34 14.37
N ALA A 169 27.87 12.05 15.60
CA ALA A 169 27.32 11.00 16.42
C ALA A 169 25.81 11.27 16.70
N GLY A 170 24.92 10.53 16.03
CA GLY A 170 23.48 10.65 16.21
C GLY A 170 22.71 9.41 15.75
N SER A 171 22.31 8.57 16.71
CA SER A 171 21.35 7.45 16.59
C SER A 171 21.71 6.27 15.67
N SER A 172 22.52 5.34 16.20
CA SER A 172 22.84 4.03 15.60
C SER A 172 21.65 3.07 15.43
N ASP A 173 20.45 3.45 15.89
CA ASP A 173 19.24 2.63 15.85
C ASP A 173 18.23 3.06 14.77
N ALA A 174 18.14 4.37 14.45
CA ALA A 174 17.26 4.85 13.37
C ALA A 174 17.64 4.24 11.99
N GLY A 175 18.94 4.08 11.74
CA GLY A 175 19.45 3.45 10.52
C GLY A 175 19.16 1.94 10.39
N LYS A 176 18.80 1.25 11.48
CA LYS A 176 18.53 -0.20 11.45
C LYS A 176 17.11 -0.52 11.00
N PHE A 177 16.11 0.26 11.44
CA PHE A 177 14.73 0.07 11.00
C PHE A 177 14.54 0.41 9.52
N MET A 178 15.29 1.38 9.01
CA MET A 178 15.32 1.70 7.57
C MET A 178 15.81 0.54 6.69
N LYS A 179 16.57 -0.41 7.25
CA LYS A 179 17.02 -1.60 6.51
C LYS A 179 16.00 -2.73 6.49
N ILE A 180 14.90 -2.62 7.24
CA ILE A 180 13.91 -3.70 7.45
C ILE A 180 12.61 -3.41 6.71
N VAL A 181 12.28 -2.14 6.47
CA VAL A 181 11.05 -1.77 5.76
C VAL A 181 11.45 -1.20 4.41
N ASP A 182 10.92 -1.78 3.34
CA ASP A 182 10.99 -1.13 2.05
C ASP A 182 10.01 0.03 2.01
N ARG A 183 10.58 1.22 1.78
CA ARG A 183 9.85 2.49 1.73
C ARG A 183 9.70 2.97 0.28
N SER A 184 10.09 2.14 -0.70
CA SER A 184 9.96 2.45 -2.11
C SER A 184 8.52 2.86 -2.41
N GLU A 185 8.39 4.03 -3.02
CA GLU A 185 7.11 4.52 -3.50
C GLU A 185 6.90 3.93 -4.90
N LEU A 186 5.91 3.06 -5.02
CA LEU A 186 5.41 2.58 -6.29
C LEU A 186 4.06 3.25 -6.47
N CYS A 187 4.01 4.25 -7.35
CA CYS A 187 2.79 4.98 -7.67
C CYS A 187 2.53 4.83 -9.16
N LYS A 188 1.25 4.67 -9.52
CA LYS A 188 0.81 4.80 -10.91
C LYS A 188 -0.29 5.83 -10.97
N GLY A 189 -0.17 6.77 -11.89
CA GLY A 189 -1.03 7.95 -11.91
C GLY A 189 -1.34 8.50 -13.30
N PRO A 190 -1.75 9.79 -13.36
CA PRO A 190 -2.00 10.54 -14.58
C PRO A 190 -0.87 10.51 -15.60
N ASP A 191 0.37 10.46 -15.11
CA ASP A 191 1.57 10.52 -15.93
C ASP A 191 1.97 9.13 -16.48
N ASP A 192 1.37 8.05 -15.98
CA ASP A 192 1.61 6.69 -16.47
C ASP A 192 0.60 6.30 -17.53
N MET A 193 1.04 6.19 -18.79
CA MET A 193 0.18 5.78 -19.90
C MET A 193 -0.68 4.54 -19.56
N PRO A 194 -2.03 4.60 -19.72
CA PRO A 194 -2.82 5.64 -20.38
C PRO A 194 -3.42 6.73 -19.45
N GLY A 195 -2.95 6.86 -18.21
CA GLY A 195 -3.15 8.03 -17.34
C GLY A 195 -4.22 7.89 -16.24
N HIS A 196 -4.83 6.72 -16.03
CA HIS A 196 -5.93 6.57 -15.06
C HIS A 196 -5.84 5.28 -14.25
N TRP A 197 -4.66 5.01 -13.68
CA TRP A 197 -4.45 3.88 -12.78
C TRP A 197 -4.97 4.17 -11.38
N LEU A 198 -5.73 3.24 -10.83
CA LEU A 198 -6.24 3.30 -9.46
C LEU A 198 -5.80 2.06 -8.68
N VAL A 199 -5.59 2.23 -7.38
CA VAL A 199 -5.30 1.09 -6.50
C VAL A 199 -6.56 0.26 -6.30
N THR A 200 -6.47 -1.04 -6.60
CA THR A 200 -7.58 -2.00 -6.44
C THR A 200 -7.20 -3.20 -5.56
N GLY A 201 -6.03 -3.17 -4.95
CA GLY A 201 -5.60 -4.20 -4.02
C GLY A 201 -4.18 -4.00 -3.54
N GLY A 202 -3.77 -4.84 -2.61
CA GLY A 202 -2.42 -4.80 -2.07
C GLY A 202 -2.11 -6.02 -1.21
N LYS A 203 -0.83 -6.24 -0.94
CA LYS A 203 -0.36 -7.28 -0.02
C LYS A 203 0.97 -6.90 0.60
N LEU A 204 1.21 -7.38 1.81
CA LEU A 204 2.54 -7.35 2.40
C LEU A 204 3.38 -8.52 1.85
N GLY A 205 4.70 -8.43 1.97
CA GLY A 205 5.62 -9.49 1.59
C GLY A 205 6.91 -9.42 2.40
N VAL A 206 7.73 -10.47 2.29
CA VAL A 206 9.08 -10.49 2.88
C VAL A 206 10.12 -10.72 1.78
N GLU A 207 10.97 -9.73 1.50
CA GLU A 207 12.03 -9.81 0.50
C GLU A 207 13.39 -9.50 1.10
N LYS A 208 14.33 -10.46 1.01
CA LYS A 208 15.68 -10.34 1.58
C LYS A 208 15.66 -9.92 3.07
N GLY A 209 14.66 -10.40 3.82
CA GLY A 209 14.45 -10.07 5.24
C GLY A 209 13.79 -8.70 5.49
N ARG A 210 13.31 -8.02 4.45
CA ARG A 210 12.59 -6.75 4.54
C ARG A 210 11.10 -6.91 4.30
N ILE A 211 10.31 -6.14 5.02
CA ILE A 211 8.87 -6.04 4.82
C ILE A 211 8.66 -5.13 3.62
N VAL A 212 8.01 -5.67 2.60
CA VAL A 212 7.65 -4.94 1.38
C VAL A 212 6.13 -4.80 1.30
N LEU A 213 5.69 -3.75 0.62
CA LEU A 213 4.31 -3.59 0.20
C LEU A 213 4.24 -3.75 -1.31
N ARG A 214 3.29 -4.55 -1.76
CA ARG A 214 2.93 -4.72 -3.16
C ARG A 214 1.53 -4.17 -3.37
N VAL A 215 1.35 -3.37 -4.40
CA VAL A 215 0.13 -2.68 -4.76
C VAL A 215 -0.37 -3.18 -6.11
N LYS A 216 -1.67 -3.48 -6.17
CA LYS A 216 -2.35 -3.84 -7.41
C LYS A 216 -2.98 -2.58 -7.99
N TYR A 217 -2.60 -2.28 -9.23
CA TYR A 217 -3.13 -1.18 -10.01
C TYR A 217 -4.08 -1.69 -11.07
N SER A 218 -5.23 -1.03 -11.22
CA SER A 218 -6.15 -1.31 -12.31
C SER A 218 -6.45 -0.07 -13.12
N LEU A 219 -6.54 -0.29 -14.43
CA LEU A 219 -7.08 0.66 -15.39
C LEU A 219 -8.57 0.38 -15.54
N LEU A 220 -9.39 1.41 -15.33
CA LEU A 220 -10.83 1.32 -15.50
C LEU A 220 -11.25 1.64 -16.94
N ASN A 221 -12.33 1.01 -17.38
CA ASN A 221 -13.14 1.44 -18.50
C ASN A 221 -14.34 2.19 -17.94
N TYR A 222 -14.50 3.44 -18.35
CA TYR A 222 -15.54 4.37 -17.90
C TYR A 222 -16.73 4.32 -18.85
#